data_AF-A0A267TD52-F1
#
_entry.id   AF-A0A267TD52-F1
#
_cell.length_a   1.000
_cell.length_b   1.000
_cell.length_c   1.000
_cell.angle_alpha   90.00
_cell.angle_beta   90.00
_cell.angle_gamma   90.00
#
_symmetry.space_group_name_H-M   'P 1'
#
loop_
_entity.id
_entity.type
_entity.pdbx_description
1 polymer ?
#
loop_
_entity_poly.entity_id
_entity_poly.type
_entity_poly.pdbx_seq_one_letter_code
_entity_poly.pdbx_strand_id
1 'polypeptide(L)' 'MTKNTKIALSLFAAAAAGAVVGMLLAPEKGKDLRKKIKDGTGNLTDDLLSTLKTGKAKLQEVTNKA' A
#
# COMPACT_ATOMS: atom_id res chain seq x y z
N MET A 1 17.01 -17.13 -12.19
CA MET A 1 16.68 -16.24 -11.05
C MET A 1 15.48 -16.81 -10.31
N THR A 2 15.55 -16.94 -8.99
CA THR A 2 14.42 -17.45 -8.20
C THR A 2 13.29 -16.42 -8.17
N LYS A 3 12.03 -16.84 -8.24
CA LYS A 3 10.86 -15.95 -8.27
C LYS A 3 10.81 -15.02 -7.06
N ASN A 4 11.28 -15.51 -5.92
CA ASN A 4 11.38 -14.79 -4.65
C ASN A 4 12.30 -13.56 -4.75
N THR A 5 13.42 -13.66 -5.48
CA THR A 5 14.31 -12.51 -5.71
C THR A 5 13.63 -11.42 -6.53
N LYS A 6 12.87 -11.80 -7.57
CA LYS A 6 12.13 -10.83 -8.40
C LYS A 6 11.03 -10.11 -7.60
N ILE A 7 10.31 -10.85 -6.75
CA ILE A 7 9.29 -10.28 -5.87
C ILE A 7 9.91 -9.32 -4.85
N ALA A 8 10.99 -9.73 -4.17
CA ALA A 8 11.69 -8.87 -3.21
C ALA A 8 12.17 -7.57 -3.87
N LEU A 9 12.81 -7.67 -5.05
CA LEU A 9 13.30 -6.51 -5.77
C LEU A 9 12.17 -5.56 -6.19
N SER A 10 11.02 -6.10 -6.63
CA SER A 10 9.85 -5.29 -6.98
C SER A 10 9.25 -4.58 -5.76
N LEU A 11 9.24 -5.23 -4.59
CA LEU A 11 8.75 -4.63 -3.36
C LEU A 11 9.66 -3.50 -2.89
N PHE A 12 10.99 -3.70 -2.96
CA PHE A 12 11.96 -2.64 -2.64
C PHE A 12 11.85 -1.47 -3.60
N ALA A 13 11.71 -1.72 -4.90
CA ALA A 13 11.51 -0.66 -5.89
C ALA A 13 10.22 0.12 -5.63
N ALA A 14 9.11 -0.57 -5.33
CA ALA A 14 7.84 0.06 -4.97
C ALA A 14 7.93 0.88 -3.69
N ALA A 15 8.60 0.36 -2.65
CA ALA A 15 8.82 1.07 -1.40
C ALA A 15 9.67 2.33 -1.59
N ALA A 16 10.75 2.26 -2.38
CA ALA A 16 11.59 3.40 -2.69
C ALA A 16 10.83 4.48 -3.46
N ALA A 17 10.06 4.11 -4.49
CA ALA A 17 9.20 5.04 -5.21
C ALA A 17 8.15 5.68 -4.29
N GLY A 18 7.51 4.88 -3.43
CA GLY A 18 6.56 5.36 -2.43
C GLY A 18 7.18 6.33 -1.41
N ALA A 19 8.41 6.09 -0.99
CA ALA A 19 9.14 6.96 -0.08
C ALA A 19 9.49 8.30 -0.73
N VAL A 20 9.96 8.30 -1.98
CA VAL A 20 10.25 9.54 -2.72
C VAL A 20 8.97 10.37 -2.88
N VAL A 21 7.88 9.74 -3.30
CA VAL A 21 6.59 10.41 -3.46
C VAL A 21 6.07 10.93 -2.13
N GLY A 22 6.12 10.12 -1.06
CA GLY A 22 5.71 10.53 0.29
C GLY A 22 6.56 11.67 0.86
N MET A 23 7.87 11.66 0.57
CA MET A 23 8.80 12.71 0.98
C MET A 23 8.55 14.03 0.25
N LEU A 24 8.21 13.98 -1.05
CA LEU A 24 7.81 15.17 -1.83
C LEU A 24 6.46 15.74 -1.38
N LEU A 25 5.52 14.88 -0.95
CA LEU A 25 4.17 15.29 -0.57
C LEU A 25 4.09 15.91 0.83
N ALA A 26 4.98 15.56 1.77
CA ALA A 26 4.87 16.03 3.15
C ALA A 26 6.20 16.08 3.91
N PRO A 27 6.96 17.20 3.84
CA PRO A 27 7.99 17.49 4.84
C PRO A 27 7.34 18.19 6.05
N GLU A 28 6.54 17.45 6.83
CA GLU A 28 5.93 17.98 8.05
C GLU A 28 6.85 17.82 9.27
N LYS A 29 6.63 18.66 10.29
CA LYS A 29 7.33 18.55 11.58
C LYS A 29 7.05 17.18 12.20
N GLY A 30 8.06 16.50 12.74
CA GLY A 30 7.94 15.11 13.20
C GLY A 30 6.83 14.83 14.25
N LYS A 31 6.42 15.84 15.03
CA LYS A 31 5.27 15.73 15.95
C LYS A 31 3.95 15.59 15.20
N ASP A 32 3.76 16.42 14.17
CA ASP A 32 2.54 16.48 13.37
C ASP A 32 2.47 15.31 12.39
N LEU A 33 3.62 14.87 11.85
CA LEU A 33 3.71 13.67 11.03
C LEU A 33 3.28 12.40 11.78
N ARG A 34 3.75 12.19 13.01
CA ARG A 34 3.32 11.04 13.82
C ARG A 34 1.83 11.08 14.13
N LYS A 35 1.28 12.27 14.39
CA LYS A 35 -0.14 12.46 14.64
C LYS A 35 -0.98 12.19 13.38
N LYS A 36 -0.61 12.77 12.24
CA LYS A 36 -1.24 12.52 10.94
C LYS A 36 -1.14 11.08 10.47
N ILE A 37 -0.01 10.40 10.71
CA ILE A 37 0.11 8.95 10.44
C ILE A 37 -0.90 8.19 11.31
N LYS A 38 -0.95 8.47 12.61
CA LYS A 38 -1.87 7.76 13.51
C LYS A 38 -3.35 7.97 13.10
N ASP A 39 -3.72 9.20 12.77
CA ASP A 39 -5.11 9.55 12.44
C ASP A 39 -5.47 9.16 10.99
N GLY A 40 -4.54 9.33 10.05
CA GLY A 40 -4.74 9.06 8.62
C GLY A 40 -4.59 7.59 8.24
N THR A 41 -3.69 6.83 8.89
CA THR A 41 -3.50 5.41 8.60
C THR A 41 -4.72 4.58 8.98
N GLY A 42 -5.47 4.92 10.03
CA GLY A 42 -6.70 4.21 10.39
C GLY A 42 -7.72 4.22 9.25
N ASN A 43 -8.11 5.42 8.81
CA ASN A 43 -9.11 5.61 7.77
C ASN A 43 -8.65 5.06 6.41
N LEU A 44 -7.39 5.33 6.04
CA LEU A 44 -6.84 4.87 4.78
C LEU A 44 -6.74 3.35 4.72
N THR A 45 -6.39 2.69 5.84
CA THR A 45 -6.28 1.23 5.89
C THR A 45 -7.64 0.58 5.80
N ASP A 46 -8.67 1.11 6.47
CA ASP A 46 -10.03 0.56 6.42
C ASP A 46 -10.63 0.65 5.00
N ASP A 47 -10.44 1.79 4.32
CA ASP A 47 -10.91 1.98 2.94
C ASP A 47 -10.15 1.09 1.94
N LEU A 48 -8.83 0.96 2.12
CA LEU A 48 -8.01 0.11 1.27
C LEU A 48 -8.35 -1.37 1.50
N LEU A 49 -8.53 -1.80 2.76
CA LEU A 49 -8.94 -3.16 3.10
C LEU A 49 -10.33 -3.50 2.55
N SER A 50 -11.30 -2.58 2.62
CA SER A 50 -12.65 -2.82 2.08
C SER A 50 -12.63 -2.95 0.56
N THR A 51 -11.84 -2.11 -0.11
CA THR A 51 -11.65 -2.16 -1.58
C THR A 51 -10.92 -3.42 -1.99
N LEU A 52 -9.87 -3.82 -1.26
CA LEU A 52 -9.16 -5.08 -1.51
C LEU A 52 -10.02 -6.31 -1.25
N LYS A 53 -10.87 -6.29 -0.22
CA LYS A 53 -11.82 -7.38 0.06
C LYS A 53 -12.82 -7.52 -1.09
N THR A 54 -13.41 -6.41 -1.52
CA THR A 54 -14.36 -6.39 -2.66
C THR A 54 -13.67 -6.80 -3.96
N GLY A 55 -12.47 -6.28 -4.22
CA GLY A 55 -11.66 -6.62 -5.38
C GLY A 55 -11.27 -8.09 -5.38
N LYS A 56 -10.79 -8.62 -4.25
CA LYS A 56 -10.46 -10.05 -4.11
C LYS A 56 -11.67 -10.94 -4.31
N ALA A 57 -12.84 -10.57 -3.77
CA ALA A 57 -14.09 -11.32 -3.99
C ALA A 57 -14.46 -11.36 -5.49
N LYS A 58 -14.40 -10.22 -6.18
CA LYS A 58 -14.64 -10.13 -7.64
C LYS A 58 -13.60 -10.92 -8.44
N LEU A 59 -12.32 -10.85 -8.06
CA LEU A 59 -11.26 -11.61 -8.72
C LEU A 59 -11.42 -13.12 -8.52
N GLN A 60 -11.82 -13.55 -7.32
CA GLN A 60 -12.14 -14.96 -7.06
C GLN A 60 -13.38 -15.41 -7.83
N GLU A 61 -14.41 -14.57 -7.96
CA GLU A 61 -15.59 -14.88 -8.77
C GLU A 61 -15.24 -15.03 -10.26
N VAL A 62 -14.45 -14.10 -10.81
CA VAL A 62 -14.01 -14.16 -12.21
C VAL A 62 -13.04 -15.33 -12.46
N THR A 63 -12.18 -15.66 -11.49
CA THR A 63 -11.25 -16.80 -11.61
C THR A 63 -11.95 -18.15 -11.42
N ASN A 64 -13.04 -18.23 -10.65
CA ASN A 64 -13.75 -19.49 -10.38
C ASN A 64 -14.87 -19.78 -11.40
N LYS A 65 -15.27 -18.77 -12.18
CA LYS A 65 -16.26 -18.90 -13.27
C LYS A 65 -15.60 -19.11 -14.65
N ALA A 66 -14.27 -18.97 -14.73
CA ALA A 66 -13.43 -19.32 -15.87
C ALA A 66 -12.80 -20.70 -15.66
#